data_AF-A0A7V8YEB1-F1
#
_entry.id   AF-A0A7V8YEB1-F1
#
_cell.length_a   1.000
_cell.length_b   1.000
_cell.length_c   1.000
_cell.angle_alpha   90.00
_cell.angle_beta   90.00
_cell.angle_gamma   90.00
#
_symmetry.space_group_name_H-M   'P 1'
#
loop_
_entity.id
_entity.type
_entity.pdbx_description
1 polymer ?
#
loop_
_entity_poly.entity_id
_entity_poly.type
_entity_poly.pdbx_seq_one_letter_code
_entity_poly.pdbx_strand_id
1 'polypeptide(L)' 'MRDVSGRFEFVGSFPAALPILDLPEVAFAGRSNVGKSSALNRLLGAKKAARVSSTPGRTQTINLFRVGDATPPLVPGKAG' A
#
# COMPACT_ATOMS: atom_id res chain seq x y z
N MET A 1 -17.70 1.22 -14.16
CA MET A 1 -16.57 1.10 -13.21
C MET A 1 -15.31 0.94 -14.06
N ARG A 2 -14.38 1.90 -14.03
CA ARG A 2 -13.16 1.83 -14.87
C ARG A 2 -12.28 0.69 -14.38
N ASP A 3 -11.75 -0.09 -15.31
CA ASP A 3 -10.77 -1.11 -15.01
C ASP A 3 -9.49 -0.45 -14.49
N VAL A 4 -9.12 -0.77 -13.25
CA VAL A 4 -7.89 -0.34 -12.59
C VAL A 4 -6.77 -1.38 -12.78
N SER A 5 -7.06 -2.50 -13.43
CA SER A 5 -6.09 -3.57 -13.64
C SER A 5 -4.86 -3.05 -14.40
N GLY A 6 -3.68 -3.39 -13.88
CA GLY A 6 -2.41 -3.13 -14.56
C GLY A 6 -1.64 -1.86 -14.17
N ARG A 7 -2.18 -0.97 -13.33
CA ARG A 7 -1.44 0.24 -12.88
C ARG A 7 -1.26 0.27 -11.38
N PHE A 8 -0.35 -0.56 -10.90
CA PHE A 8 -0.03 -0.63 -9.49
C PHE A 8 1.47 -0.76 -9.28
N GLU A 9 2.01 0.03 -8.36
CA GLU A 9 3.44 0.08 -8.04
C GLU A 9 3.63 -0.10 -6.54
N PHE A 10 4.54 -0.98 -6.14
CA PHE A 10 4.96 -1.07 -4.75
C PHE A 10 5.94 0.06 -4.46
N VAL A 11 5.55 0.98 -3.57
CA VAL A 11 6.35 2.17 -3.24
C VAL A 11 7.39 1.84 -2.17
N GLY A 12 7.02 1.02 -1.17
CA GLY A 12 7.93 0.62 -0.11
C GLY A 12 7.24 0.18 1.17
N SER A 13 8.05 -0.24 2.14
CA SER A 13 7.65 -0.58 3.50
C SER A 13 8.17 0.47 4.47
N PHE A 14 7.27 1.10 5.23
CA PHE A 14 7.60 2.22 6.11
C PHE A 14 7.37 1.84 7.58
N PRO A 15 8.29 2.16 8.50
CA PRO A 15 8.16 1.77 9.91
C PRO A 15 7.04 2.51 10.66
N ALA A 16 6.69 3.73 10.23
CA ALA A 16 5.52 4.51 10.68
C ALA A 16 5.41 5.83 9.90
N ALA A 17 6.54 6.46 9.59
CA ALA A 17 6.59 7.69 8.81
C ALA A 17 6.28 7.40 7.34
N LEU A 18 5.08 7.81 6.92
CA LEU A 18 4.65 7.76 5.52
C LEU A 18 4.99 9.08 4.80
N PRO A 19 5.27 9.03 3.49
CA PRO A 19 5.35 10.25 2.69
C PRO A 19 4.00 10.98 2.72
N ILE A 20 4.03 12.32 2.70
CA ILE A 20 2.81 13.11 2.50
C ILE A 20 2.46 13.04 1.01
N LEU A 21 1.28 12.51 0.72
CA LEU A 21 0.76 12.39 -0.63
C LEU A 21 -0.49 13.26 -0.78
N ASP A 22 -0.57 14.00 -1.88
CA ASP A 22 -1.77 14.76 -2.24
C ASP A 22 -2.73 13.90 -3.09
N LEU A 23 -3.02 12.69 -2.59
CA LEU A 23 -3.89 11.71 -3.24
C LEU A 23 -4.81 11.04 -2.21
N PRO A 24 -6.00 10.56 -2.64
CA PRO A 24 -6.83 9.72 -1.79
C PRO A 24 -6.09 8.43 -1.38
N GLU A 25 -6.12 8.11 -0.09
CA GLU A 25 -5.49 6.90 0.48
C GLU A 25 -6.52 5.91 1.00
N VAL A 26 -6.22 4.61 0.87
CA VAL A 26 -7.04 3.51 1.40
C VAL A 26 -6.16 2.57 2.21
N ALA A 27 -6.49 2.40 3.49
CA ALA A 27 -5.75 1.54 4.41
C ALA A 27 -6.48 0.21 4.67
N PHE A 28 -5.75 -0.90 4.60
CA PHE A 28 -6.23 -2.24 4.99
C PHE A 28 -5.64 -2.64 6.34
N ALA A 29 -6.46 -2.62 7.39
CA ALA A 29 -6.06 -3.00 8.75
C ALA A 29 -6.78 -4.28 9.23
N GLY A 30 -6.16 -5.01 10.16
CA GLY A 30 -6.74 -6.23 10.75
C GLY A 30 -5.69 -7.18 11.32
N ARG A 31 -6.12 -8.20 12.07
CA ARG A 31 -5.23 -9.21 12.70
C ARG A 31 -4.31 -9.88 11.67
N SER A 32 -3.21 -10.47 12.14
CA SER A 32 -2.33 -11.25 11.26
C SER A 32 -3.11 -12.37 10.57
N ASN A 33 -2.77 -12.65 9.31
CA ASN A 33 -3.32 -13.75 8.50
C ASN A 33 -4.84 -13.77 8.23
N VAL A 34 -5.57 -12.67 8.46
CA VAL A 34 -7.03 -12.58 8.15
C VAL A 34 -7.36 -12.40 6.66
N GLY A 35 -6.37 -12.49 5.75
CA GLY A 35 -6.60 -12.40 4.31
C GLY A 35 -6.46 -11.01 3.68
N LYS A 36 -5.88 -10.02 4.38
CA LYS A 36 -5.64 -8.66 3.85
C LYS A 36 -4.88 -8.66 2.51
N SER A 37 -3.76 -9.39 2.44
CA SER A 37 -2.98 -9.48 1.20
C SER A 37 -3.74 -10.21 0.09
N SER A 38 -4.62 -11.16 0.42
CA SER A 38 -5.48 -11.82 -0.56
C SER A 38 -6.53 -10.87 -1.14
N ALA A 39 -7.12 -10.01 -0.29
CA ALA A 39 -8.03 -8.96 -0.74
C ALA A 39 -7.31 -7.94 -1.64
N LEU A 40 -6.11 -7.48 -1.22
CA LEU A 40 -5.25 -6.65 -2.06
C LEU A 40 -4.95 -7.32 -3.40
N ASN A 41 -4.41 -8.53 -3.43
CA ASN A 41 -4.08 -9.22 -4.69
C ASN A 41 -5.29 -9.39 -5.62
N ARG A 42 -6.50 -9.59 -5.08
CA ARG A 42 -7.75 -9.61 -5.86
C ARG A 42 -8.11 -8.25 -6.45
N LEU A 43 -8.05 -7.18 -5.65
CA LEU A 43 -8.33 -5.81 -6.09
C LEU A 43 -7.32 -5.33 -7.14
N LEU A 44 -6.06 -5.72 -6.99
CA LEU A 44 -4.97 -5.30 -7.86
C LEU A 44 -4.92 -6.09 -9.18
N GLY A 45 -5.70 -7.16 -9.33
CA GLY A 45 -5.62 -8.08 -10.47
C GLY A 45 -4.25 -8.79 -10.59
N ALA A 46 -3.37 -8.64 -9.60
CA ALA A 46 -1.99 -9.12 -9.63
C ALA A 46 -1.83 -10.32 -8.71
N LYS A 47 -1.41 -11.47 -9.25
CA LYS A 47 -1.30 -12.73 -8.49
C LYS A 47 -0.28 -12.68 -7.33
N LYS A 48 0.62 -11.68 -7.25
CA LYS A 48 1.73 -11.64 -6.27
C LYS A 48 2.19 -10.24 -5.82
N ALA A 49 1.41 -9.17 -6.01
CA ALA A 49 1.86 -7.81 -5.71
C ALA A 49 1.97 -7.53 -4.20
N ALA A 50 0.97 -7.92 -3.42
CA ALA A 50 1.00 -7.81 -1.97
C ALA A 50 1.52 -9.12 -1.38
N ARG A 51 2.81 -9.13 -0.99
CA ARG A 51 3.38 -10.26 -0.24
C ARG A 51 2.80 -10.28 1.18
N VAL A 52 2.38 -11.47 1.63
CA VAL A 52 2.01 -11.72 3.03
C VAL A 52 3.33 -11.77 3.83
N SER A 53 3.52 -10.87 4.79
CA SER A 53 4.55 -11.08 5.83
C SER A 53 4.04 -12.18 6.76
N SER A 54 4.70 -13.34 6.76
CA SER A 54 4.33 -14.49 7.57
C SER A 54 4.97 -14.49 8.96
N THR A 55 5.86 -13.55 9.26
CA THR A 55 6.60 -13.49 10.54
C THR A 55 5.86 -12.60 11.55
N PRO A 56 5.32 -13.15 12.65
CA PRO A 56 4.66 -12.36 13.68
C PRO A 56 5.68 -11.59 14.54
N GLY A 57 5.39 -10.31 14.81
CA GLY A 57 5.93 -9.56 15.96
C GLY A 57 7.32 -8.94 15.79
N ARG A 58 7.35 -7.61 15.63
CA ARG A 58 8.07 -6.66 16.53
C ARG A 58 8.02 -5.22 16.02
N THR A 59 7.83 -5.01 14.72
CA THR A 59 7.44 -3.73 14.11
C THR A 59 6.62 -4.05 12.86
N GLN A 60 5.37 -3.58 12.78
CA GLN A 60 4.56 -3.76 11.57
C GLN A 60 4.82 -2.58 10.64
N THR A 61 5.61 -2.79 9.59
CA THR A 61 5.78 -1.77 8.55
C THR A 61 4.49 -1.60 7.75
N ILE A 62 4.17 -0.37 7.38
CA ILE A 62 3.09 -0.06 6.44
C ILE A 62 3.61 -0.27 5.03
N ASN A 63 2.99 -1.16 4.27
CA ASN A 63 3.30 -1.37 2.86
C ASN A 63 2.46 -0.41 2.02
N LEU A 64 3.11 0.49 1.32
CA LEU A 64 2.47 1.48 0.47
C LEU A 64 2.47 0.99 -0.99
N PHE A 65 1.29 1.05 -1.61
CA PHE A 65 1.08 0.73 -3.01
C PHE A 65 0.43 1.92 -3.70
N ARG A 66 0.98 2.32 -4.85
CA ARG A 66 0.37 3.33 -5.73
C ARG A 66 -0.60 2.65 -6.69
N VAL A 67 -1.68 3.37 -7.00
CA VAL A 67 -2.72 2.96 -7.95
C VAL A 67 -2.87 4.03 -9.04
N GLY A 68 -2.83 3.63 -10.30
CA GLY A 68 -2.96 4.55 -11.45
C GLY A 68 -1.63 5.19 -11.90
N ASP A 69 -1.72 6.06 -12.91
CA ASP A 69 -0.56 6.72 -13.57
C ASP A 69 -0.17 8.07 -12.95
N ALA A 70 -0.94 8.57 -11.98
CA ALA A 70 -0.68 9.88 -11.40
C ALA A 70 0.56 9.78 -10.48
N THR A 71 1.64 10.44 -10.89
CA THR A 71 2.74 10.76 -9.96
C THR A 71 2.29 11.95 -9.15
N PRO A 72 1.98 11.81 -7.84
CA PRO A 72 1.68 12.98 -7.04
C PRO A 72 2.94 13.83 -6.88
N PRO A 73 2.81 15.17 -6.82
CA PRO A 73 3.90 15.99 -6.33
C PRO A 73 4.26 15.51 -4.92
N LEU A 74 5.52 15.11 -4.71
CA LEU A 74 6.04 14.88 -3.37
C LEU A 74 6.07 16.24 -2.68
N VAL A 75 5.17 16.47 -1.74
CA VAL A 75 5.20 17.67 -0.93
C VAL A 75 6.34 17.48 0.08
N PRO A 76 7.35 18.37 0.13
CA PRO A 76 8.34 18.33 1.20
C PRO A 76 7.60 18.38 2.53
N GLY A 77 7.85 17.40 3.40
CA GLY A 77 7.19 17.32 4.70
C GLY A 77 7.27 18.68 5.39
N LYS A 78 6.12 19.26 5.76
CA LYS A 78 6.12 20.46 6.59
C LYS A 78 6.89 20.12 7.87
N ALA A 79 8.12 20.61 7.96
CA ALA A 79 8.87 20.62 9.19
C ALA A 79 8.12 21.54 10.16
N GLY A 80 7.48 20.93 11.15
CA GLY A 80 6.90 21.57 12.32
C GLY A 80 7.49 20.93 13.55
#